data_AF-A0A2I0UWD6-F1
#
_entry.id   AF-A0A2I0UWD6-F1
#
_cell.length_a   1.000
_cell.length_b   1.000
_cell.length_c   1.000
_cell.angle_alpha   90.00
_cell.angle_beta   90.00
_cell.angle_gamma   90.00
#
_symmetry.space_group_name_H-M   'P 1'
#
loop_
_entity.id
_entity.type
_entity.pdbx_description
1 polymer ?
#
loop_
_entity_poly.entity_id
_entity_poly.type
_entity_poly.pdbx_seq_one_letter_code
_entity_poly.pdbx_strand_id
1 'polypeptide(L)' 'MNHEKEAHFTSVGTNINEVKQKNADAGLSYNEVKALLAKSGGQGTAIYSDTDIEEVKQDIHKHQQ' A
#
# COMPACT_ATOMS: atom_id res chain seq x y z
N MET A 1 25.37 16.19 28.38
CA MET A 1 24.35 15.18 28.03
C MET A 1 24.70 14.65 26.66
N ASN A 2 25.39 13.52 26.57
CA ASN A 2 25.72 12.88 25.29
C ASN A 2 24.69 11.79 25.06
N HIS A 3 23.61 12.12 24.36
CA HIS A 3 22.74 11.10 23.76
C HIS A 3 23.40 10.66 22.46
N GLU A 4 24.55 9.97 22.57
CA GLU A 4 24.97 9.12 21.46
C GLU A 4 23.86 8.09 21.33
N LYS A 5 23.06 8.22 20.28
CA LYS A 5 22.04 7.23 19.92
C LYS A 5 22.79 5.93 19.77
N GLU A 6 22.74 5.06 20.78
CA GLU A 6 23.34 3.74 20.70
C GLU A 6 22.87 3.11 19.40
N ALA A 7 23.81 2.84 18.51
CA ALA A 7 23.49 2.26 17.22
C ALA A 7 22.97 0.85 17.52
N HIS A 8 21.65 0.68 17.44
CA HIS A 8 21.00 -0.61 17.66
C HIS A 8 21.32 -1.50 16.47
N PHE A 9 22.27 -2.42 16.63
CA PHE A 9 22.62 -3.40 15.62
C PHE A 9 21.87 -4.73 15.85
N THR A 10 21.49 -5.41 14.77
CA THR A 10 21.02 -6.81 14.85
C THR A 10 22.21 -7.76 15.08
N SER A 11 21.94 -9.03 15.40
CA SER A 11 22.97 -10.07 15.59
C SER A 11 23.89 -10.27 14.37
N VAL A 12 23.40 -9.90 13.19
CA VAL A 12 24.16 -9.96 11.92
C VAL A 12 24.78 -8.60 11.54
N GLY A 13 24.72 -7.59 12.42
CA GLY A 13 25.39 -6.30 12.25
C GLY A 13 24.58 -5.23 11.48
N THR A 14 23.26 -5.40 11.33
CA THR A 14 22.42 -4.40 10.64
C THR A 14 22.09 -3.23 11.55
N ASN A 15 22.42 -2.00 11.14
CA ASN A 15 22.05 -0.78 11.88
C ASN A 15 20.55 -0.48 11.76
N ILE A 16 19.81 -0.66 12.84
CA ILE A 16 18.35 -0.47 12.88
C ILE A 16 17.96 0.99 12.64
N ASN A 17 18.73 1.94 13.17
CA ASN A 17 18.42 3.37 13.03
C ASN A 17 18.56 3.82 11.56
N GLU A 18 19.58 3.32 10.87
CA GLU A 18 19.79 3.60 9.45
C GLU A 18 18.69 2.99 8.58
N VAL A 19 18.29 1.75 8.86
CA VAL A 19 17.19 1.08 8.12
C VAL A 19 15.87 1.83 8.29
N LYS A 20 15.55 2.29 9.51
CA LYS A 20 14.35 3.10 9.75
C LYS A 20 14.36 4.41 8.96
N GLN A 21 15.50 5.09 8.93
CA GLN A 21 15.65 6.32 8.15
C GLN A 21 15.44 6.05 6.66
N LYS A 22 16.12 5.03 6.10
CA LYS A 22 15.96 4.64 4.70
C LYS A 22 14.52 4.24 4.35
N ASN A 23 13.82 3.56 5.25
CA ASN A 23 12.41 3.21 5.04
C ASN A 23 11.51 4.46 5.02
N ALA A 24 11.78 5.44 5.88
CA ALA A 24 11.05 6.72 5.85
C ALA A 24 11.32 7.51 4.57
N ASP A 25 12.55 7.44 4.04
CA ASP A 25 12.97 8.14 2.82
C ASP A 25 12.59 7.41 1.52
N ALA A 26 12.22 6.12 1.58
CA ALA A 26 11.90 5.29 0.41
C ALA A 26 10.49 5.52 -0.17
N GLY A 27 9.67 6.35 0.49
CA GLY A 27 8.30 6.62 0.07
C GLY A 27 7.30 5.57 0.55
N LEU A 28 6.16 5.46 -0.15
CA LEU A 28 5.05 4.62 0.27
C LEU A 28 5.37 3.13 0.06
N SER A 29 4.97 2.31 1.02
CA SER A 29 5.00 0.86 0.86
C SER A 29 4.02 0.40 -0.21
N TYR A 30 4.24 -0.80 -0.72
CA TYR A 30 3.34 -1.43 -1.69
C TYR A 30 1.87 -1.42 -1.23
N ASN A 31 1.59 -1.70 0.04
CA ASN A 31 0.23 -1.73 0.57
C ASN A 31 -0.39 -0.33 0.64
N GLU A 32 0.41 0.69 0.98
CA GLU A 32 -0.04 2.09 0.98
C GLU A 32 -0.32 2.57 -0.44
N VAL A 33 0.56 2.26 -1.40
CA VAL A 33 0.33 2.53 -2.82
C VAL A 33 -0.94 1.83 -3.31
N LYS A 34 -1.11 0.55 -2.99
CA LYS A 34 -2.31 -0.21 -3.34
C LYS A 34 -3.58 0.43 -2.77
N ALA A 35 -3.55 0.87 -1.51
CA ALA A 35 -4.69 1.54 -0.87
C ALA A 35 -5.01 2.89 -1.53
N LEU A 36 -3.99 3.70 -1.85
CA LEU A 36 -4.17 4.96 -2.56
C LEU A 36 -4.76 4.74 -3.96
N LEU A 37 -4.24 3.76 -4.72
CA LEU A 37 -4.75 3.41 -6.04
C LEU A 37 -6.18 2.89 -5.99
N ALA A 38 -6.52 2.08 -4.98
CA ALA A 38 -7.88 1.61 -4.77
C ALA A 38 -8.85 2.78 -4.47
N LYS A 39 -8.39 3.78 -3.70
CA LYS A 39 -9.19 4.97 -3.38
C LYS A 39 -9.41 5.89 -4.58
N SER A 40 -8.41 6.04 -5.46
CA SER A 40 -8.52 6.92 -6.64
C SER A 40 -9.21 6.25 -7.83
N GLY A 41 -9.37 4.93 -7.81
CA GLY A 41 -9.58 4.14 -9.02
C GLY A 41 -8.34 4.16 -9.92
N GLY A 42 -8.29 3.24 -10.90
CA GLY A 42 -7.32 3.33 -11.99
C GLY A 42 -7.57 4.56 -12.86
N GLN A 43 -6.53 5.05 -13.53
CA GLN A 43 -6.66 6.11 -14.54
C GLN A 43 -7.72 5.71 -15.58
N GLY A 44 -8.80 6.48 -15.70
CA GLY A 44 -9.92 6.18 -16.61
C GLY A 44 -10.95 5.17 -16.10
N THR A 45 -10.81 4.63 -14.88
CA THR A 45 -11.78 3.69 -14.30
C THR A 45 -12.71 4.32 -13.27
N ALA A 46 -12.69 5.66 -13.13
CA ALA A 46 -13.56 6.39 -12.20
C ALA A 46 -15.04 5.99 -12.36
N ILE A 47 -15.47 5.71 -13.60
CA ILE A 47 -16.83 5.27 -13.96
C ILE A 47 -17.20 3.86 -13.45
N TYR A 48 -16.22 3.05 -13.05
CA TYR A 48 -16.41 1.68 -12.52
C TYR A 48 -16.18 1.60 -11.00
N SER A 49 -15.97 2.75 -10.35
CA SER A 49 -15.65 2.80 -8.91
C SER A 49 -16.89 2.65 -8.03
N ASP A 50 -18.05 3.08 -8.54
CA ASP A 50 -19.37 2.95 -7.91
C ASP A 50 -20.12 1.70 -8.39
N THR A 51 -19.39 0.69 -8.84
CA THR A 51 -20.01 -0.55 -9.28
C THR A 51 -20.47 -1.34 -8.06
N ASP A 52 -21.79 -1.41 -7.85
CA ASP A 52 -22.39 -2.31 -6.88
C ASP A 52 -22.09 -3.76 -7.28
N ILE A 53 -21.37 -4.47 -6.40
CA ILE A 53 -20.95 -5.85 -6.63
C ILE A 53 -22.16 -6.76 -6.87
N GLU A 54 -23.30 -6.47 -6.26
CA GLU A 54 -24.53 -7.25 -6.44
C GLU A 54 -25.19 -6.98 -7.80
N GLU A 55 -25.11 -5.75 -8.30
CA GLU A 55 -25.59 -5.39 -9.64
C GLU A 55 -24.80 -6.12 -10.73
N VAL A 56 -23.46 -6.16 -10.63
CA VAL A 56 -22.61 -6.88 -11.58
C VAL A 56 -22.87 -8.37 -11.60
N LYS A 57 -23.03 -8.98 -10.42
CA LYS A 57 -23.33 -10.42 -10.32
C LYS A 57 -24.65 -10.74 -11.01
N GLN A 58 -25.67 -9.89 -10.91
CA GLN A 58 -26.94 -10.11 -11.58
C GLN A 58 -26.80 -10.04 -13.11
N ASP A 59 -26.03 -9.08 -13.63
CA ASP A 59 -25.89 -8.88 -15.07
C ASP A 59 -25.11 -10.02 -15.75
N ILE A 60 -24.03 -10.50 -15.12
CA ILE A 60 -23.26 -11.67 -15.61
C ILE A 60 -24.15 -12.92 -15.72
N HIS A 61 -25.04 -13.16 -14.76
CA HIS A 61 -25.95 -14.31 -14.81
C HIS A 61 -27.02 -14.18 -15.89
N LYS A 62 -27.48 -12.96 -16.21
CA LYS A 62 -28.48 -12.72 -17.27
C LYS A 62 -27.92 -12.94 -18.67
N HIS A 63 -26.63 -12.67 -18.90
CA HIS A 63 -25.98 -12.85 -20.20
C HIS A 63 -25.46 -14.27 -20.44
N GLN A 64 -25.58 -15.17 -19.47
CA GLN A 64 -25.23 -16.59 -19.59
C GLN A 64 -26.43 -17.50 -19.94
N GLN A 65 -27.59 -16.95 -20.31
CA GLN A 65 -28.77 -17.69 -20.78
C GLN A 65 -29.07 -17.45 -22.25
#